data_AF-A0A8S8Y9P4-F1
#
_entry.id   AF-A0A8S8Y9P4-F1
#
_cell.length_a   1.000
_cell.length_b   1.000
_cell.length_c   1.000
_cell.angle_alpha   90.00
_cell.angle_beta   90.00
_cell.angle_gamma   90.00
#
_symmetry.space_group_name_H-M   'P 1'
#
loop_
_entity.id
_entity.type
_entity.pdbx_description
1 polymer ?
#
loop_
_entity_poly.entity_id
_entity_poly.type
_entity_poly.pdbx_seq_one_letter_code
_entity_poly.pdbx_strand_id
1 'polypeptide(L)'
;MPKQTVWTLASPLKRSEYLACGLSVFGIDHEGHRLGGAHEDWFTLVPQEDFHLDGLERLQDRSIVEGQHVDHVRAFAEEHLGWSVSVNRLVEVLTTLHQKDS
;
A
#
# COMPACT_ATOMS: atom_id res chain seq x y z
N MET A 1 -6.14 -12.27 -6.48
CA MET A 1 -5.16 -12.19 -7.59
C MET A 1 -4.50 -13.55 -7.79
N PRO A 2 -4.10 -13.94 -9.03
CA PRO A 2 -3.34 -15.16 -9.26
C PRO A 2 -2.02 -15.13 -8.45
N LYS A 3 -1.63 -16.26 -7.85
CA LYS A 3 -0.37 -16.40 -7.09
C LYS A 3 0.84 -16.44 -8.04
N GLN A 4 1.13 -15.32 -8.69
CA GLN A 4 2.30 -15.15 -9.54
C GLN A 4 3.22 -14.07 -8.96
N THR A 5 4.53 -14.30 -9.04
CA THR A 5 5.58 -13.42 -8.50
C THR A 5 5.43 -11.96 -8.93
N VAL A 6 5.01 -11.73 -10.18
CA VAL A 6 4.78 -10.38 -10.71
C VAL A 6 3.74 -9.61 -9.89
N TRP A 7 2.66 -10.27 -9.45
CA TRP A 7 1.60 -9.63 -8.67
C TRP A 7 2.00 -9.44 -7.22
N THR A 8 2.82 -10.33 -6.66
CA THR A 8 3.36 -10.18 -5.30
C THR A 8 4.24 -8.94 -5.17
N LEU A 9 4.92 -8.53 -6.25
CA LEU A 9 5.76 -7.32 -6.27
C LEU A 9 4.99 -6.07 -6.72
N ALA A 10 4.20 -6.19 -7.78
CA ALA A 10 3.51 -5.04 -8.37
C ALA A 10 2.40 -4.49 -7.46
N SER A 11 1.69 -5.36 -6.73
CA SER A 11 0.55 -4.93 -5.91
C SER A 11 0.99 -4.03 -4.73
N PRO A 12 2.04 -4.39 -3.96
CA PRO A 12 2.61 -3.49 -2.97
C PRO A 12 3.15 -2.18 -3.52
N LEU A 13 3.78 -2.19 -4.71
CA LEU A 13 4.32 -0.98 -5.33
C LEU A 13 3.20 -0.02 -5.74
N LYS A 14 2.17 -0.54 -6.42
CA LYS A 14 1.05 0.24 -6.93
C LYS A 14 0.32 1.02 -5.82
N ARG A 15 0.04 0.36 -4.68
CA ARG A 15 -0.57 1.05 -3.53
C ARG A 15 0.35 2.13 -2.95
N SER A 16 1.66 1.88 -2.88
CA SER A 16 2.60 2.87 -2.35
C SER A 16 2.69 4.10 -3.25
N GLU A 17 2.64 3.90 -4.58
CA GLU A 17 2.59 5.00 -5.55
C GLU A 17 1.30 5.82 -5.41
N TYR A 18 0.16 5.18 -5.18
CA TYR A 18 -1.11 5.88 -4.92
C TYR A 18 -1.05 6.74 -3.66
N LEU A 19 -0.57 6.16 -2.54
CA LEU A 19 -0.45 6.88 -1.28
C LEU A 19 0.59 8.02 -1.37
N ALA A 20 1.71 7.82 -2.07
CA ALA A 20 2.69 8.88 -2.29
C ALA A 20 2.12 10.05 -3.10
N CYS A 21 1.14 9.80 -3.97
CA CYS A 21 0.40 10.82 -4.71
C CYS A 21 -0.76 11.44 -3.90
N GLY A 22 -0.99 11.03 -2.65
CA GLY A 22 -2.10 11.49 -1.83
C GLY A 22 -3.45 10.88 -2.20
N LEU A 23 -3.46 9.77 -2.94
CA LEU A 23 -4.67 9.09 -3.38
C LEU A 23 -5.09 8.04 -2.36
N SER A 24 -6.37 8.08 -1.98
CA SER A 24 -7.02 7.01 -1.22
C SER A 24 -7.03 5.70 -2.00
N VAL A 25 -7.00 4.58 -1.28
CA VAL A 25 -7.01 3.23 -1.85
C VAL A 25 -8.28 2.51 -1.41
N PHE A 26 -9.03 2.02 -2.40
CA PHE A 26 -10.08 1.04 -2.22
C PHE A 26 -9.73 -0.21 -3.02
N GLY A 27 -9.74 -1.38 -2.40
CA GLY A 27 -9.23 -2.60 -3.01
C GLY A 27 -9.83 -3.88 -2.45
N ILE A 28 -9.49 -5.00 -3.09
CA ILE A 28 -9.82 -6.33 -2.57
C ILE A 28 -8.84 -6.68 -1.44
N ASP A 29 -9.37 -7.20 -0.34
CA ASP A 29 -8.59 -7.72 0.79
C ASP A 29 -7.81 -8.97 0.37
N HIS A 30 -6.55 -8.73 0.05
CA HIS A 30 -5.58 -9.73 -0.33
C HIS A 30 -4.25 -9.41 0.35
N GLU A 31 -3.47 -10.43 0.70
CA GLU A 31 -2.24 -10.28 1.48
C GLU A 31 -1.29 -9.20 0.91
N GLY A 32 -1.09 -9.19 -0.41
CA GLY A 32 -0.26 -8.19 -1.09
C GLY A 32 -0.79 -6.74 -1.06
N HIS A 33 -2.03 -6.51 -0.63
CA HIS A 33 -2.61 -5.18 -0.45
C HIS A 33 -2.64 -4.73 1.01
N ARG A 34 -2.62 -5.65 1.99
CA ARG A 34 -2.76 -5.30 3.42
C ARG A 34 -1.62 -4.43 3.92
N LEU A 35 -1.95 -3.28 4.50
CA LEU A 35 -0.97 -2.31 4.98
C LEU A 35 -1.26 -1.98 6.44
N GLY A 36 -0.31 -2.30 7.33
CA GLY A 36 -0.46 -2.02 8.76
C GLY A 36 -0.37 -0.53 9.05
N GLY A 37 -1.21 -0.04 9.97
CA GLY A 37 -1.22 1.36 10.40
C GLY A 37 -1.97 2.33 9.49
N ALA A 38 -2.44 1.89 8.33
CA ALA A 38 -3.26 2.72 7.44
C ALA A 38 -4.67 2.91 8.01
N HIS A 39 -5.25 4.10 7.82
CA HIS A 39 -6.56 4.45 8.36
C HIS A 39 -7.68 4.15 7.35
N GLU A 40 -8.82 3.64 7.84
CA GLU A 40 -9.93 3.19 6.99
C GLU A 40 -10.56 4.33 6.15
N ASP A 41 -10.52 5.56 6.65
CA ASP A 41 -10.97 6.78 5.96
C ASP A 41 -10.32 7.03 4.60
N TRP A 42 -9.15 6.46 4.33
CA TRP A 42 -8.48 6.59 3.03
C TRP A 42 -7.82 5.30 2.54
N PHE A 43 -7.88 4.23 3.32
CA PHE A 43 -7.39 2.91 2.93
C PHE A 43 -8.37 1.82 3.34
N THR A 44 -9.18 1.35 2.40
CA THR A 44 -10.21 0.34 2.65
C THR A 44 -9.97 -0.88 1.77
N LEU A 45 -9.96 -2.06 2.39
CA LEU A 45 -9.89 -3.34 1.68
C LEU A 45 -11.12 -4.18 2.04
N VAL A 46 -11.79 -4.73 1.04
CA VAL A 46 -13.04 -5.48 1.20
C VAL A 46 -12.95 -6.88 0.59
N PRO A 47 -13.77 -7.86 1.03
CA PRO A 47 -13.89 -9.13 0.35
C PRO A 47 -14.20 -8.96 -1.14
N GLN A 48 -13.78 -9.93 -1.97
CA GLN A 48 -13.91 -9.80 -3.42
C GLN A 48 -15.38 -9.75 -3.86
N GLU A 49 -16.24 -10.47 -3.15
CA GLU A 49 -17.69 -10.51 -3.33
C GLU A 49 -18.37 -9.15 -3.10
N ASP A 50 -17.81 -8.32 -2.22
CA ASP A 50 -18.39 -7.03 -1.82
C ASP A 50 -17.81 -5.86 -2.62
N PHE A 51 -16.70 -6.08 -3.33
CA PHE A 51 -15.93 -5.05 -4.05
C PHE A 51 -16.78 -4.10 -4.92
N HIS A 52 -17.83 -4.62 -5.56
CA HIS A 52 -18.69 -3.80 -6.42
C HIS A 52 -19.67 -2.93 -5.63
N LEU A 53 -20.33 -3.47 -4.61
CA LEU A 53 -21.35 -2.73 -3.85
C LEU A 53 -20.69 -1.70 -2.94
N ASP A 54 -19.70 -2.14 -2.17
CA ASP A 54 -18.95 -1.27 -1.25
C ASP A 54 -18.16 -0.22 -2.03
N GLY A 55 -17.67 -0.56 -3.23
CA GLY A 55 -16.98 0.39 -4.10
C GLY A 55 -17.91 1.51 -4.58
N LEU A 56 -19.18 1.22 -4.86
CA LEU A 56 -20.16 2.25 -5.23
C LEU A 56 -20.50 3.15 -4.05
N GLU A 57 -20.67 2.59 -2.86
CA GLU A 57 -20.88 3.37 -1.63
C GLU A 57 -19.68 4.29 -1.38
N ARG A 58 -18.47 3.75 -1.51
CA ARG A 58 -17.24 4.51 -1.30
C ARG A 58 -17.06 5.65 -2.30
N LEU A 59 -17.50 5.48 -3.55
CA LEU A 59 -17.47 6.56 -4.55
C LEU A 59 -18.50 7.67 -4.29
N GLN A 60 -19.56 7.39 -3.52
CA GLN A 60 -20.55 8.40 -3.13
C GLN A 60 -20.08 9.24 -1.93
N ASP A 61 -19.05 8.81 -1.23
CA ASP A 61 -18.45 9.52 -0.12
C ASP A 61 -17.67 10.75 -0.61
N ARG A 62 -18.23 11.93 -0.35
CA ARG A 62 -17.65 13.21 -0.75
C ARG A 62 -16.32 13.52 -0.06
N SER A 63 -16.07 12.98 1.12
CA SER A 63 -14.81 13.24 1.85
C SER A 63 -13.59 12.77 1.05
N ILE A 64 -13.72 11.65 0.34
CA ILE A 64 -12.69 11.13 -0.57
C ILE A 64 -12.57 12.02 -1.80
N VAL A 65 -13.71 12.35 -2.43
CA VAL A 65 -13.75 13.10 -3.69
C VAL A 65 -13.22 14.53 -3.50
N GLU A 66 -13.46 15.13 -2.35
CA GLU A 66 -13.00 16.46 -1.98
C GLU A 66 -11.55 16.48 -1.47
N GLY A 67 -10.90 15.32 -1.36
CA GLY A 67 -9.48 15.23 -1.02
C GLY A 67 -9.15 15.58 0.43
N GLN A 68 -10.09 15.40 1.36
CA GLN A 68 -9.92 15.80 2.77
C GLN A 68 -8.75 15.10 3.47
N HIS A 69 -8.30 13.95 2.95
CA HIS A 69 -7.24 13.13 3.55
C HIS A 69 -5.90 13.20 2.81
N VAL A 70 -5.76 14.00 1.74
CA VAL A 70 -4.55 14.02 0.88
C VAL A 70 -3.26 14.19 1.69
N ASP A 71 -3.23 15.12 2.65
CA ASP A 71 -2.03 15.37 3.46
C ASP A 71 -1.71 14.19 4.40
N HIS A 72 -2.74 13.58 5.00
CA HIS A 72 -2.57 12.41 5.88
C HIS A 72 -2.08 11.18 5.10
N VAL A 73 -2.62 10.97 3.90
CA VAL A 73 -2.23 9.89 3.00
C VAL A 73 -0.75 10.02 2.61
N ARG A 74 -0.31 11.23 2.25
CA ARG A 74 1.09 11.50 1.89
C ARG A 74 2.03 11.37 3.08
N ALA A 75 1.67 11.92 4.23
CA ALA A 75 2.46 11.81 5.45
C ALA A 75 2.70 10.33 5.82
N PHE A 76 1.65 9.51 5.73
CA PHE A 76 1.77 8.07 5.95
C PHE A 76 2.74 7.40 4.95
N ALA A 77 2.67 7.75 3.66
CA ALA A 77 3.57 7.20 2.65
C ALA A 77 5.03 7.59 2.89
N GLU A 78 5.28 8.85 3.26
CA GLU A 78 6.62 9.36 3.57
C GLU A 78 7.22 8.68 4.80
N GLU A 79 6.40 8.43 5.83
CA GLU A 79 6.84 7.78 7.07
C GLU A 79 7.11 6.27 6.90
N HIS A 80 6.25 5.56 6.17
CA HIS A 80 6.26 4.09 6.20
C HIS A 80 6.67 3.42 4.88
N LEU A 81 6.58 4.12 3.75
CA LEU A 81 6.72 3.51 2.41
C LEU A 81 7.94 4.02 1.64
N GLY A 82 8.84 4.75 2.31
CA GLY A 82 10.08 5.23 1.73
C GLY A 82 11.00 4.10 1.26
N TRP A 83 11.74 4.35 0.17
CA TRP A 83 12.72 3.41 -0.39
C TRP A 83 13.83 3.02 0.59
N SER A 84 14.07 3.84 1.61
CA SER A 84 15.04 3.56 2.68
C SER A 84 14.81 2.20 3.33
N VAL A 85 13.56 1.76 3.51
CA VAL A 85 13.25 0.44 4.09
C VAL A 85 13.83 -0.69 3.23
N SER A 86 13.54 -0.67 1.92
CA SER A 86 14.00 -1.68 0.98
C SER A 86 15.53 -1.63 0.78
N VAL A 87 16.08 -0.42 0.68
CA VAL A 87 17.53 -0.22 0.52
C VAL A 87 18.29 -0.70 1.76
N ASN A 88 17.84 -0.33 2.96
CA ASN A 88 18.48 -0.76 4.21
C ASN A 88 18.45 -2.28 4.36
N ARG A 89 17.31 -2.92 4.05
CA ARG A 89 17.22 -4.39 4.06
C ARG A 89 18.18 -5.05 3.07
N LEU A 90 18.30 -4.50 1.86
CA LEU A 90 19.25 -5.01 0.88
C LEU A 90 20.70 -4.87 1.37
N VAL A 91 21.06 -3.71 1.92
CA VAL A 91 22.39 -3.44 2.48
C VAL A 91 22.72 -4.38 3.65
N GLU A 92 21.77 -4.62 4.55
CA GLU A 92 21.92 -5.57 5.67
C GLU A 92 22.22 -6.99 5.18
N VAL A 93 21.48 -7.47 4.17
CA VAL A 93 21.67 -8.81 3.59
C VAL A 93 23.05 -8.91 2.94
N LEU A 94 23.44 -7.93 2.13
CA LEU A 94 24.73 -7.92 1.45
C LEU A 94 25.90 -7.90 2.45
N THR A 95 25.78 -7.12 3.52
CA THR A 95 26.79 -7.05 4.60
C THR A 95 26.90 -8.37 5.34
N THR A 96 25.76 -9.00 5.65
CA THR A 96 25.71 -10.31 6.32
C THR A 96 26.35 -11.41 5.48
N LEU A 97 26.14 -11.39 4.16
CA LEU A 97 26.75 -12.37 3.25
C LEU A 97 28.27 -12.16 3.18
N HIS A 98 28.72 -10.92 3.04
CA HIS A 98 30.16 -10.60 2.99
C HIS A 98 30.92 -11.06 4.25
N GLN A 99 30.30 -10.93 5.42
CA GLN A 99 30.88 -11.39 6.69
C GLN A 99 30.94 -12.92 6.83
N LYS A 100 30.10 -13.68 6.11
CA LYS A 100 30.14 -15.15 6.13
C LYS A 100 31.22 -15.73 5.21
N ASP A 101 31.60 -14.97 4.19
CA ASP A 101 32.58 -15.38 3.18
C ASP A 101 34.03 -14.97 3.54
N SER A 102 34.20 -14.15 4.59
CA SER A 102 35.50 -13.68 5.14
C SER A 102 35.91 -14.48 6.36
#